data_AF-A0A151B5E9-F1
#
_entry.id   AF-A0A151B5E9-F1
#
_cell.length_a   1.000
_cell.length_b   1.000
_cell.length_c   1.000
_cell.angle_alpha   90.00
_cell.angle_beta   90.00
_cell.angle_gamma   90.00
#
_symmetry.space_group_name_H-M   'P 1'
#
loop_
_entity.id
_entity.type
_entity.pdbx_description
1 polymer ?
#
loop_
_entity_poly.entity_id
_entity_poly.type
_entity_poly.pdbx_seq_one_letter_code
_entity_poly.pdbx_strand_id
1 'polypeptide(L)'
;MIDKQSIINYIEENDLEDVKELKSSDELVILKFDYVFDKFEIESAEAFADEECTEKHSEEWYYDFYLPYLSDIAIDNVEEIIEECVEDTDTEYQLIALDLSPEQQEENTFMVAFYREGIDVELEDYLVEII
;
A
#
# COMPACT_ATOMS: atom_id res chain seq x y z
N MET A 1 -10.26 -17.58 -15.01
CA MET A 1 -10.54 -16.14 -15.01
C MET A 1 -10.54 -15.69 -13.57
N ILE A 2 -9.66 -14.75 -13.23
CA ILE A 2 -9.72 -14.02 -11.97
C ILE A 2 -11.00 -13.18 -11.97
N ASP A 3 -11.74 -13.20 -10.86
CA ASP A 3 -12.90 -12.33 -10.70
C ASP A 3 -12.48 -10.96 -10.18
N LYS A 4 -12.00 -10.13 -11.11
CA LYS A 4 -11.55 -8.77 -10.81
C LYS A 4 -12.59 -7.95 -10.04
N GLN A 5 -13.88 -8.09 -10.35
CA GLN A 5 -14.89 -7.25 -9.71
C GLN A 5 -15.00 -7.57 -8.21
N SER A 6 -14.89 -8.85 -7.86
CA SER A 6 -14.84 -9.27 -6.46
C SER A 6 -13.62 -8.69 -5.73
N ILE A 7 -12.44 -8.68 -6.36
CA ILE A 7 -11.21 -8.07 -5.81
C ILE A 7 -11.39 -6.56 -5.60
N ILE A 8 -11.83 -5.82 -6.63
CA ILE A 8 -11.99 -4.36 -6.52
C ILE A 8 -12.99 -4.01 -5.43
N ASN A 9 -14.14 -4.69 -5.38
CA ASN A 9 -15.13 -4.45 -4.34
C ASN A 9 -14.57 -4.72 -2.95
N TYR A 10 -13.79 -5.80 -2.78
CA TYR A 10 -13.17 -6.14 -1.50
C TYR A 10 -12.24 -5.01 -1.02
N ILE A 11 -11.37 -4.52 -1.91
CA ILE A 11 -10.44 -3.43 -1.62
C ILE A 11 -11.21 -2.17 -1.23
N GLU A 12 -12.21 -1.76 -2.01
CA GLU A 12 -13.03 -0.57 -1.73
C GLU A 12 -13.86 -0.69 -0.44
N GLU A 13 -14.21 -1.90 -0.01
CA GLU A 13 -14.96 -2.16 1.24
C GLU A 13 -14.06 -2.20 2.49
N ASN A 14 -12.74 -2.26 2.34
CA ASN A 14 -11.75 -2.38 3.42
C ASN A 14 -10.82 -1.16 3.50
N ASP A 15 -11.37 0.05 3.39
CA ASP A 15 -10.68 1.33 3.65
C ASP A 15 -9.47 1.63 2.72
N LEU A 16 -9.42 0.99 1.54
CA LEU A 16 -8.46 1.33 0.48
C LEU A 16 -9.13 2.23 -0.56
N GLU A 17 -8.61 3.45 -0.70
CA GLU A 17 -9.21 4.51 -1.51
C GLU A 17 -8.55 4.64 -2.89
N ASP A 18 -9.16 5.45 -3.76
CA ASP A 18 -8.60 5.84 -5.05
C ASP A 18 -8.13 4.68 -5.95
N VAL A 19 -8.90 3.58 -5.90
CA VAL A 19 -8.64 2.35 -6.64
C VAL A 19 -8.63 2.60 -8.15
N LYS A 20 -7.50 2.31 -8.79
CA LYS A 20 -7.27 2.45 -10.23
C LYS A 20 -6.74 1.14 -10.81
N GLU A 21 -7.36 0.69 -11.89
CA GLU A 21 -6.87 -0.44 -12.67
C GLU A 21 -5.73 0.01 -13.59
N LEU A 22 -4.56 -0.61 -13.44
CA LEU A 22 -3.41 -0.42 -14.34
C LEU A 22 -3.41 -1.48 -15.44
N LYS A 23 -3.71 -2.74 -15.08
CA LYS A 23 -3.75 -3.85 -16.02
C LYS A 23 -4.77 -4.91 -15.61
N SER A 24 -5.44 -5.52 -16.60
CA SER A 24 -6.37 -6.62 -16.35
C SER A 24 -6.39 -7.61 -17.50
N SER A 25 -6.40 -8.89 -17.15
CA SER A 25 -6.58 -10.05 -18.03
C SER A 25 -7.25 -11.19 -17.27
N ASP A 26 -7.46 -12.34 -17.91
CA ASP A 26 -8.07 -13.52 -17.26
C ASP A 26 -7.21 -14.12 -16.13
N GLU A 27 -5.92 -13.80 -16.07
CA GLU A 27 -4.93 -14.42 -15.17
C GLU A 27 -4.12 -13.43 -14.33
N LEU A 28 -4.31 -12.12 -14.56
CA LEU A 28 -3.58 -11.05 -13.90
C LEU A 28 -4.45 -9.80 -13.77
N VAL A 29 -4.48 -9.21 -12.58
CA VAL A 29 -5.06 -7.89 -12.31
C VAL A 29 -4.02 -7.07 -11.55
N ILE A 30 -3.72 -5.86 -12.02
CA ILE A 30 -2.84 -4.91 -11.34
C ILE A 30 -3.64 -3.67 -10.99
N LEU A 31 -3.64 -3.32 -9.70
CA LEU A 31 -4.36 -2.19 -9.14
C LEU A 31 -3.39 -1.25 -8.44
N LYS A 32 -3.73 0.04 -8.46
CA LYS A 32 -3.17 1.08 -7.59
C LYS A 32 -4.28 1.52 -6.65
N PHE A 33 -3.96 1.78 -5.39
CA PHE A 33 -4.88 2.37 -4.41
C PHE A 33 -4.08 3.16 -3.36
N ASP A 34 -4.79 3.94 -2.53
CA ASP A 34 -4.20 4.71 -1.43
C ASP A 34 -4.74 4.19 -0.09
N TYR A 35 -3.85 4.09 0.89
CA TYR A 35 -4.19 3.87 2.29
C TYR A 35 -4.13 5.22 3.01
N VAL A 36 -5.27 5.68 3.55
CA VAL A 36 -5.34 6.96 4.27
C VAL A 36 -5.10 6.72 5.75
N PHE A 37 -4.08 7.36 6.31
CA PHE A 37 -3.75 7.20 7.72
C PHE A 37 -4.83 7.78 8.62
N ASP A 38 -5.21 7.03 9.64
CA ASP A 38 -6.07 7.55 10.69
C ASP A 38 -5.28 8.47 11.64
N LYS A 39 -6.03 9.22 12.44
CA LYS A 39 -5.45 10.19 13.38
C LYS A 39 -4.55 9.53 14.43
N PHE A 40 -4.86 8.32 14.87
CA PHE A 40 -4.08 7.60 15.88
C PHE A 40 -2.78 7.06 15.30
N GLU A 41 -2.77 6.63 14.05
CA GLU A 41 -1.56 6.19 13.34
C GLU A 41 -0.58 7.35 13.19
N ILE A 42 -1.07 8.51 12.72
CA ILE A 42 -0.28 9.74 12.64
C ILE A 42 0.27 10.13 14.02
N GLU A 43 -0.58 10.19 15.05
CA GLU A 43 -0.16 10.56 16.41
C GLU A 43 0.87 9.57 16.99
N SER A 44 0.77 8.29 16.65
CA SER A 44 1.71 7.26 17.10
C SER A 44 3.06 7.42 16.42
N ALA A 45 3.08 7.68 15.11
CA ALA A 45 4.29 7.96 14.36
C ALA A 45 4.99 9.23 14.83
N GLU A 46 4.22 10.31 15.07
CA GLU A 46 4.75 11.56 15.62
C GLU A 46 5.40 11.32 16.99
N ALA A 47 4.73 10.59 17.88
CA ALA A 47 5.23 10.28 19.21
C ALA A 47 6.53 9.46 19.15
N PHE A 48 6.59 8.45 18.28
CA PHE A 48 7.81 7.66 18.07
C PHE A 48 8.98 8.53 17.60
N ALA A 49 8.77 9.33 16.55
CA ALA A 49 9.82 10.19 16.01
C ALA A 49 10.27 11.28 17.01
N ASP A 50 9.35 11.81 17.81
CA ASP A 50 9.65 12.76 18.88
C ASP A 50 10.48 12.16 20.04
N GLU A 51 10.36 10.86 20.28
CA GLU A 51 11.16 10.15 21.29
C GLU A 51 12.57 9.82 20.78
N GLU A 52 12.69 9.46 19.50
CA GLU A 52 13.95 9.03 18.89
C GLU A 52 14.80 10.20 18.33
N CYS A 53 14.18 11.30 17.93
CA CYS A 53 14.87 12.46 17.36
C CYS A 53 14.70 13.72 18.21
N THR A 54 15.84 14.32 18.61
CA THR A 54 15.85 15.55 19.42
C THR A 54 15.41 16.78 18.62
N GLU A 55 15.70 16.81 17.32
CA GLU A 55 15.38 17.93 16.42
C GLU A 55 14.05 17.69 15.69
N LYS A 56 12.95 18.04 16.34
CA LYS A 56 11.60 17.85 15.80
C LYS A 56 11.39 18.49 14.44
N HIS A 57 10.75 17.77 13.53
CA HIS A 57 10.46 18.18 12.16
C HIS A 57 11.70 18.55 11.32
N SER A 58 12.88 18.07 11.71
CA SER A 58 14.08 18.10 10.86
C SER A 58 13.96 17.06 9.73
N GLU A 59 14.87 17.12 8.76
CA GLU A 59 14.97 16.08 7.73
C GLU A 59 15.20 14.69 8.36
N GLU A 60 16.05 14.61 9.38
CA GLU A 60 16.29 13.37 10.14
C GLU A 60 15.01 12.87 10.82
N TRP A 61 14.25 13.76 11.47
CA TRP A 61 12.97 13.39 12.10
C TRP A 61 11.98 12.79 11.09
N TYR A 62 11.89 13.37 9.89
CA TYR A 62 10.99 12.86 8.84
C TYR A 62 11.49 11.56 8.21
N TYR A 63 12.70 11.56 7.67
CA TYR A 63 13.17 10.47 6.81
C TYR A 63 13.72 9.27 7.57
N ASP A 64 14.24 9.46 8.79
CA ASP A 64 14.86 8.37 9.54
C ASP A 64 13.90 7.75 10.56
N PHE A 65 12.81 8.45 10.93
CA PHE A 65 11.90 8.01 12.00
C PHE A 65 10.42 8.04 11.60
N TYR A 66 9.88 9.23 11.30
CA TYR A 66 8.43 9.40 11.14
C TYR A 66 7.86 8.69 9.90
N LEU A 67 8.40 8.98 8.70
CA LEU A 67 7.92 8.39 7.45
C LEU A 67 8.16 6.88 7.38
N PRO A 68 9.33 6.34 7.80
CA PRO A 68 9.50 4.89 7.87
C PRO A 68 8.48 4.21 8.77
N TYR A 69 8.19 4.80 9.95
CA TYR A 69 7.21 4.23 10.87
C TYR A 69 5.79 4.24 10.31
N LEU A 70 5.39 5.33 9.62
CA LEU A 70 4.12 5.35 8.90
C LEU A 70 4.06 4.33 7.77
N SER A 71 5.14 4.20 7.00
CA SER A 71 5.22 3.21 5.93
C SER A 71 5.05 1.80 6.47
N ASP A 72 5.69 1.47 7.60
CA ASP A 72 5.57 0.16 8.24
C ASP A 72 4.12 -0.12 8.65
N ILE A 73 3.45 0.84 9.30
CA ILE A 73 2.03 0.72 9.67
C ILE A 73 1.16 0.45 8.44
N ALA A 74 1.34 1.26 7.38
CA ALA A 74 0.54 1.10 6.17
C ALA A 74 0.77 -0.25 5.51
N ILE A 75 2.03 -0.71 5.44
CA ILE A 75 2.37 -2.01 4.85
C ILE A 75 1.71 -3.13 5.65
N ASP A 76 1.84 -3.13 6.98
CA ASP A 76 1.26 -4.17 7.84
C ASP A 76 -0.26 -4.26 7.65
N ASN A 77 -0.97 -3.12 7.66
CA ASN A 77 -2.43 -3.09 7.52
C ASN A 77 -2.87 -3.50 6.10
N VAL A 78 -2.19 -3.01 5.06
CA VAL A 78 -2.53 -3.35 3.67
C VAL A 78 -2.21 -4.81 3.38
N GLU A 79 -1.08 -5.36 3.86
CA GLU A 79 -0.77 -6.77 3.69
C GLU A 79 -1.85 -7.66 4.32
N GLU A 80 -2.33 -7.35 5.53
CA GLU A 80 -3.44 -8.09 6.15
C GLU A 80 -4.71 -8.09 5.27
N ILE A 81 -5.12 -6.92 4.77
CA ILE A 81 -6.28 -6.79 3.87
C ILE A 81 -6.10 -7.60 2.59
N ILE A 82 -4.92 -7.52 1.97
CA ILE A 82 -4.63 -8.21 0.71
C ILE A 82 -4.55 -9.72 0.91
N GLU A 83 -3.96 -10.19 2.01
CA GLU A 83 -3.90 -11.62 2.34
C GLU A 83 -5.30 -12.22 2.48
N GLU A 84 -6.21 -11.54 3.19
CA GLU A 84 -7.61 -11.97 3.29
C GLU A 84 -8.31 -12.01 1.92
N CYS A 85 -8.10 -10.99 1.08
CA CYS A 85 -8.63 -10.96 -0.30
C CYS A 85 -8.09 -12.13 -1.15
N VAL A 86 -6.83 -12.48 -0.97
CA VAL A 86 -6.15 -13.56 -1.70
C VAL A 86 -6.70 -14.91 -1.30
N GLU A 87 -6.94 -15.15 -0.01
CA GLU A 87 -7.57 -16.37 0.48
C GLU A 87 -8.97 -16.58 -0.13
N ASP A 88 -9.77 -15.52 -0.22
CA ASP A 88 -11.13 -15.57 -0.76
C ASP A 88 -11.17 -15.76 -2.28
N THR A 89 -10.16 -15.27 -3.00
CA THR A 89 -10.14 -15.26 -4.47
C THR A 89 -9.30 -16.35 -5.11
N ASP A 90 -8.57 -17.15 -4.30
CA ASP A 90 -7.69 -18.23 -4.76
C ASP A 90 -6.65 -17.72 -5.77
N THR A 91 -5.94 -16.66 -5.39
CA THR A 91 -4.89 -16.00 -6.19
C THR A 91 -3.54 -16.02 -5.46
N GLU A 92 -2.48 -15.55 -6.12
CA GLU A 92 -1.23 -15.12 -5.52
C GLU A 92 -1.10 -13.61 -5.68
N TYR A 93 -0.24 -12.97 -4.88
CA TYR A 93 -0.04 -11.54 -4.95
C TYR A 93 1.41 -11.08 -4.86
N GLN A 94 1.66 -9.90 -5.42
CA GLN A 94 2.86 -9.10 -5.18
C GLN A 94 2.41 -7.67 -4.86
N LEU A 95 2.94 -7.09 -3.78
CA LEU A 95 2.62 -5.75 -3.30
C LEU A 95 3.88 -4.87 -3.32
N ILE A 96 3.72 -3.61 -3.72
CA ILE A 96 4.74 -2.57 -3.58
C ILE A 96 4.09 -1.35 -2.92
N ALA A 97 4.69 -0.87 -1.83
CA ALA A 97 4.43 0.45 -1.27
C ALA A 97 5.33 1.48 -1.97
N LEU A 98 4.79 2.65 -2.28
CA LEU A 98 5.58 3.78 -2.78
C LEU A 98 6.17 4.54 -1.59
N ASP A 99 7.32 5.17 -1.78
CA ASP A 99 7.97 5.95 -0.73
C ASP A 99 7.12 7.18 -0.37
N LEU A 100 6.89 7.37 0.93
CA LEU A 100 6.28 8.58 1.46
C LEU A 100 7.24 9.77 1.34
N SER A 101 6.65 10.98 1.29
CA SER A 101 7.40 12.23 1.32
C SER A 101 6.85 13.18 2.37
N PRO A 102 7.66 14.16 2.85
CA PRO A 102 7.14 15.19 3.75
C PRO A 102 5.99 16.01 3.16
N GLU A 103 5.78 16.01 1.84
CA GLU A 103 4.64 16.66 1.20
C GLU A 103 3.38 15.78 1.16
N GLN A 104 3.52 14.46 1.32
CA GLN A 104 2.45 13.46 1.22
C GLN A 104 2.55 12.49 2.41
N GLN A 105 2.03 12.94 3.56
CA GLN A 105 2.09 12.21 4.84
C GLN A 105 0.70 11.75 5.31
N GLU A 106 -0.35 12.11 4.59
CA GLU A 106 -1.74 11.81 4.94
C GLU A 106 -2.20 10.45 4.39
N GLU A 107 -1.51 9.95 3.36
CA GLU A 107 -1.82 8.69 2.69
C GLU A 107 -0.54 8.04 2.15
N ASN A 108 -0.56 6.71 2.03
CA ASN A 108 0.48 5.93 1.37
C ASN A 108 -0.08 5.23 0.13
N THR A 109 0.61 5.34 -1.01
CA THR A 109 0.17 4.73 -2.26
C THR A 109 0.75 3.32 -2.41
N PHE A 110 -0.09 2.39 -2.87
CA PHE A 110 0.29 1.01 -3.13
C PHE A 110 -0.02 0.61 -4.56
N MET A 111 0.76 -0.35 -5.06
CA MET A 111 0.45 -1.14 -6.24
C MET A 111 0.45 -2.61 -5.86
N VAL A 112 -0.57 -3.33 -6.31
CA VAL A 112 -0.69 -4.78 -6.11
C VAL A 112 -0.97 -5.49 -7.43
N ALA A 113 -0.34 -6.64 -7.64
CA ALA A 113 -0.80 -7.61 -8.63
C ALA A 113 -1.47 -8.79 -7.93
N PHE A 114 -2.62 -9.19 -8.46
CA PHE A 114 -3.26 -10.47 -8.19
C PHE A 114 -3.12 -11.35 -9.43
N TYR A 115 -2.58 -12.56 -9.27
CA TYR A 115 -2.32 -13.45 -10.39
C TYR A 115 -2.55 -14.92 -10.00
N ARG A 116 -2.56 -15.82 -10.98
CA ARG A 116 -2.69 -17.26 -10.73
C ARG A 116 -1.33 -17.87 -10.43
N GLU A 117 -1.34 -18.96 -9.65
CA GLU A 117 -0.14 -19.76 -9.39
C GLU A 117 0.62 -20.07 -10.70
N GLY A 118 1.92 -19.79 -10.68
CA GLY A 118 2.82 -20.05 -11.80
C GLY A 118 2.91 -18.94 -12.86
N ILE A 119 2.25 -17.81 -12.64
CA ILE A 119 2.48 -16.59 -13.42
C ILE A 119 3.64 -15.81 -12.78
N ASP A 120 4.65 -15.50 -13.58
CA ASP A 120 5.76 -14.63 -13.18
C ASP A 120 5.36 -13.17 -13.43
N VAL A 121 5.34 -12.37 -12.37
CA VAL A 121 4.96 -10.95 -12.42
C VAL A 121 6.13 -10.13 -11.90
N GLU A 122 6.56 -9.14 -12.68
CA GLU A 122 7.51 -8.12 -12.26
C GLU A 122 6.73 -6.81 -12.06
N LEU A 123 6.26 -6.56 -10.84
CA LEU A 123 5.44 -5.37 -10.55
C LEU A 123 6.20 -4.06 -10.76
N GLU A 124 7.53 -4.08 -10.59
CA GLU A 124 8.42 -2.92 -10.80
C GLU A 124 8.31 -2.32 -12.21
N ASP A 125 8.01 -3.14 -13.23
CA ASP A 125 7.84 -2.69 -14.61
C ASP A 125 6.64 -1.72 -14.78
N TYR A 126 5.68 -1.74 -13.85
CA TYR A 126 4.46 -0.93 -13.90
C TYR A 126 4.55 0.35 -13.07
N LEU A 127 5.63 0.55 -12.29
CA LEU A 127 5.82 1.78 -11.50
C LEU A 127 5.81 3.04 -12.39
N VAL A 128 6.29 2.93 -13.63
CA VAL A 128 6.27 4.02 -14.61
C VAL A 128 4.86 4.48 -15.01
N GLU A 129 3.82 3.72 -14.71
CA GLU A 129 2.42 4.10 -14.98
C GLU A 129 1.80 4.93 -13.85
N ILE A 130 2.47 5.02 -12.69
CA ILE A 130 2.00 5.73 -11.49
C ILE A 130 2.67 7.12 -11.36
N ILE A 131 3.88 7.28 -11.90
CA ILE A 131 4.73 8.50 -11.84
C ILE A 131 4.48 9.42 -13.04
#